data_AF-A0A2G6HHG8-F1
#
_entry.id   AF-A0A2G6HHG8-F1
#
_cell.length_a   1.000
_cell.length_b   1.000
_cell.length_c   1.000
_cell.angle_alpha   90.00
_cell.angle_beta   90.00
_cell.angle_gamma   90.00
#
_symmetry.space_group_name_H-M   'P 1'
#
loop_
_entity.id
_entity.type
_entity.pdbx_description
1 polymer ?
#
loop_
_entity_poly.entity_id
_entity_poly.type
_entity_poly.pdbx_seq_one_letter_code
_entity_poly.pdbx_strand_id
1 'polypeptide(L)'
;MSTALSHSSTPIAAEDITQPVQWRDPIVTTSMTVLTFVIALFARGVSNVSFAGATSWFDIGGFTLPAFLICMILAVIAAAATVVVWLNAFRRKEANGWLVAVVGTAFVLAFLLWIVAHPEEEGSTSILPVVSLLAGGLVFATPLVFGSLSGIVCERSGIINIAIEGQLLFGAFMAAMVASLTGSVWVGLIGAPLAGALVAVLLALFTIKYRADHIVVGVVLNMLVVGITSFLFST
;
A
#
# COMPACT_ATOMS: atom_id res chain seq x y z
N MET A 1 -32.71 -10.40 58.67
CA MET A 1 -34.08 -10.56 58.16
C MET A 1 -34.05 -10.08 56.72
N SER A 2 -34.16 -11.02 55.79
CA SER A 2 -34.00 -10.86 54.34
C SER A 2 -35.21 -10.13 53.74
N THR A 3 -34.99 -9.20 52.81
CA THR A 3 -36.01 -8.74 51.86
C THR A 3 -35.30 -8.37 50.56
N ALA A 4 -34.96 -9.40 49.78
CA ALA A 4 -34.54 -9.24 48.40
C ALA A 4 -35.78 -8.88 47.55
N LEU A 5 -35.81 -7.68 46.99
CA LEU A 5 -36.77 -7.27 45.97
C LEU A 5 -36.41 -7.98 44.66
N SER A 6 -37.23 -8.95 44.25
CA SER A 6 -37.11 -9.60 42.95
C SER A 6 -37.64 -8.68 41.86
N HIS A 7 -36.75 -7.93 41.19
CA HIS A 7 -37.09 -7.32 39.91
C HIS A 7 -37.19 -8.43 38.86
N SER A 8 -38.41 -8.79 38.47
CA SER A 8 -38.67 -9.60 37.29
C SER A 8 -38.45 -8.74 36.04
N SER A 9 -37.22 -8.69 35.54
CA SER A 9 -36.97 -8.24 34.18
C SER A 9 -37.38 -9.36 33.23
N THR A 10 -38.61 -9.32 32.75
CA THR A 10 -38.99 -10.08 31.56
C THR A 10 -38.01 -9.66 30.46
N PRO A 11 -37.13 -10.54 29.95
CA PRO A 11 -36.31 -10.17 28.82
C PRO A 11 -37.28 -9.90 27.68
N ILE A 12 -37.34 -8.65 27.22
CA ILE A 12 -37.92 -8.35 25.90
C ILE A 12 -37.22 -9.31 24.96
N ALA A 13 -37.98 -10.20 24.33
CA ALA A 13 -37.44 -11.19 23.40
C ALA A 13 -36.50 -10.43 22.47
N ALA A 14 -35.21 -10.78 22.51
CA ALA A 14 -34.24 -10.22 21.62
C ALA A 14 -34.71 -10.58 20.21
N GLU A 15 -35.37 -9.64 19.55
CA GLU A 15 -35.66 -9.69 18.14
C GLU A 15 -34.31 -9.99 17.48
N ASP A 16 -34.22 -11.11 16.77
CA ASP A 16 -32.99 -11.56 16.11
C ASP A 16 -32.53 -10.45 15.16
N ILE A 17 -31.66 -9.56 15.64
CA ILE A 17 -31.07 -8.49 14.84
C ILE A 17 -30.13 -9.19 13.86
N THR A 18 -30.65 -9.57 12.70
CA THR A 18 -29.83 -10.16 11.66
C THR A 18 -28.84 -9.11 11.18
N GLN A 19 -27.54 -9.40 11.31
CA GLN A 19 -26.51 -8.48 10.90
C GLN A 19 -26.65 -8.15 9.40
N PRO A 20 -26.46 -6.88 8.99
CA PRO A 20 -26.55 -6.47 7.61
C PRO A 20 -25.44 -7.12 6.78
N VAL A 21 -25.74 -7.44 5.52
CA VAL A 21 -24.74 -7.94 4.57
C VAL A 21 -23.73 -6.84 4.29
N GLN A 22 -22.45 -7.12 4.50
CA GLN A 22 -21.36 -6.20 4.16
C GLN A 22 -21.05 -6.30 2.65
N TRP A 23 -21.53 -5.34 1.87
CA TRP A 23 -21.37 -5.33 0.40
C TRP A 23 -19.98 -4.88 -0.08
N ARG A 24 -19.15 -4.35 0.82
CA ARG A 24 -17.81 -3.82 0.48
C ARG A 24 -16.94 -4.89 -0.21
N ASP A 25 -16.76 -6.05 0.41
CA ASP A 25 -15.80 -7.05 -0.07
C ASP A 25 -16.22 -7.68 -1.42
N PRO A 26 -17.51 -8.01 -1.65
CA PRO A 26 -17.99 -8.42 -2.98
C PRO A 26 -17.80 -7.35 -4.05
N ILE A 27 -18.09 -6.08 -3.74
CA ILE A 27 -17.95 -4.98 -4.71
C ILE A 27 -16.48 -4.80 -5.10
N VAL A 28 -15.58 -4.75 -4.11
CA VAL A 28 -14.13 -4.59 -4.35
C VAL A 28 -13.59 -5.75 -5.18
N THR A 29 -13.86 -6.99 -4.80
CA THR A 29 -13.35 -8.17 -5.52
C THR A 29 -13.90 -8.28 -6.94
N THR A 30 -15.16 -7.89 -7.15
CA THR A 30 -15.76 -7.82 -8.48
C THR A 30 -15.09 -6.76 -9.35
N SER A 31 -14.88 -5.54 -8.82
CA SER A 31 -14.20 -4.48 -9.57
C SER A 31 -12.78 -4.90 -10.00
N MET A 32 -12.01 -5.51 -9.08
CA MET A 32 -10.67 -5.99 -9.37
C MET A 32 -10.70 -7.12 -10.41
N THR A 33 -11.64 -8.06 -10.31
CA THR A 33 -11.78 -9.15 -11.29
C THR A 33 -12.14 -8.64 -12.68
N VAL A 34 -13.06 -7.67 -12.77
CA VAL A 34 -13.43 -7.05 -14.06
C VAL A 34 -12.21 -6.37 -14.67
N LEU A 35 -11.43 -5.61 -13.89
CA LEU A 35 -10.20 -5.00 -14.37
C LEU A 35 -9.17 -6.03 -14.83
N THR A 36 -8.95 -7.10 -14.06
CA THR A 36 -8.05 -8.21 -14.44
C THR A 36 -8.49 -8.86 -15.74
N PHE A 37 -9.80 -9.07 -15.93
CA PHE A 37 -10.34 -9.64 -17.16
C PHE A 37 -10.14 -8.69 -18.36
N VAL A 38 -10.39 -7.39 -18.17
CA VAL A 38 -10.12 -6.37 -19.20
C VAL A 38 -8.64 -6.38 -19.58
N ILE A 39 -7.73 -6.36 -18.61
CA ILE A 39 -6.28 -6.46 -18.85
C ILE A 39 -5.95 -7.72 -19.67
N ALA A 40 -6.55 -8.88 -19.33
CA ALA A 40 -6.32 -10.12 -20.05
C ALA A 40 -6.75 -10.04 -21.53
N LEU A 41 -7.82 -9.33 -21.86
CA LEU A 41 -8.26 -9.14 -23.25
C LEU A 41 -7.29 -8.25 -24.06
N PHE A 42 -6.64 -7.29 -23.40
CA PHE A 42 -5.67 -6.39 -24.01
C PHE A 42 -4.22 -6.90 -23.96
N ALA A 43 -3.94 -7.96 -23.19
CA ALA A 43 -2.64 -8.59 -23.12
C ALA A 43 -2.30 -9.35 -24.41
N ARG A 44 -1.53 -8.72 -25.28
CA ARG A 44 -1.00 -9.29 -26.52
C ARG A 44 0.52 -9.44 -26.41
N GLY A 45 1.07 -10.47 -27.05
CA GLY A 45 2.52 -10.72 -27.06
C GLY A 45 3.02 -11.59 -25.91
N VAL A 46 4.31 -11.43 -25.61
CA VAL A 46 5.03 -12.22 -24.59
C VAL A 46 5.54 -11.31 -23.47
N SER A 47 5.46 -11.79 -22.23
CA SER A 47 6.02 -11.15 -21.05
C SER A 47 7.33 -11.86 -20.68
N ASN A 48 8.44 -11.12 -20.69
CA ASN A 48 9.74 -11.63 -20.27
C ASN A 48 9.93 -11.41 -18.77
N VAL A 49 9.87 -12.47 -17.97
CA VAL A 49 10.07 -12.41 -16.52
C VAL A 49 11.49 -12.84 -16.20
N SER A 50 12.29 -11.96 -15.61
CA SER A 50 13.69 -12.25 -15.27
C SER A 50 13.91 -12.34 -13.77
N PHE A 51 14.66 -13.36 -13.37
CA PHE A 51 15.15 -13.56 -12.01
C PHE A 51 16.66 -13.30 -11.91
N ALA A 52 17.25 -12.65 -12.92
CA ALA A 52 18.65 -12.28 -12.92
C ALA A 52 18.98 -11.42 -11.68
N GLY A 53 20.11 -11.74 -11.03
CA GLY A 53 20.55 -11.07 -9.81
C GLY A 53 19.93 -11.62 -8.51
N ALA A 54 19.19 -12.73 -8.55
CA ALA A 54 18.64 -13.39 -7.35
C ALA A 54 19.76 -13.84 -6.39
N THR A 55 20.78 -14.54 -6.90
CA THR A 55 21.98 -14.94 -6.17
C THR A 55 23.17 -15.05 -7.13
N SER A 56 24.42 -14.95 -6.63
CA SER A 56 25.63 -15.10 -7.45
C SER A 56 26.00 -16.57 -7.73
N TRP A 57 25.33 -17.49 -7.06
CA TRP A 57 25.60 -18.94 -7.10
C TRP A 57 24.47 -19.73 -7.76
N PHE A 58 23.33 -19.10 -8.09
CA PHE A 58 22.21 -19.74 -8.76
C PHE A 58 21.50 -18.74 -9.68
N ASP A 59 21.62 -18.94 -11.00
CA ASP A 59 20.89 -18.16 -12.00
C ASP A 59 19.64 -18.92 -12.43
N ILE A 60 18.48 -18.38 -12.08
CA ILE A 60 17.16 -18.93 -12.43
C ILE A 60 16.82 -18.61 -13.91
N GLY A 61 17.58 -17.70 -14.54
CA GLY A 61 17.32 -17.24 -15.90
C GLY A 61 16.04 -16.42 -16.01
N GLY A 62 15.62 -16.19 -17.26
CA GLY A 62 14.35 -15.54 -17.58
C GLY A 62 13.38 -16.52 -18.26
N PHE A 63 12.09 -16.35 -18.00
CA PHE A 63 11.02 -17.11 -18.63
C PHE A 63 10.22 -16.20 -19.56
N THR A 64 9.95 -16.69 -20.77
CA THR A 64 9.03 -16.05 -21.70
C THR A 64 7.65 -16.65 -21.52
N LEU A 65 6.68 -15.79 -21.24
CA LEU A 65 5.35 -16.18 -20.83
C LEU A 65 4.32 -15.57 -21.78
N PRO A 66 3.42 -16.37 -22.41
CA PRO A 66 2.36 -15.82 -23.25
C PRO A 66 1.42 -14.93 -22.41
N ALA A 67 1.45 -13.61 -22.66
CA ALA A 67 0.80 -12.63 -21.80
C ALA A 67 -0.71 -12.86 -21.72
N PHE A 68 -1.34 -13.12 -22.87
CA PHE A 68 -2.77 -13.44 -22.97
C PHE A 68 -3.17 -14.63 -22.08
N LEU A 69 -2.44 -15.74 -22.21
CA LEU A 69 -2.77 -16.99 -21.50
C LEU A 69 -2.69 -16.80 -19.99
N ILE A 70 -1.62 -16.17 -19.51
CA ILE A 70 -1.41 -16.02 -18.07
C ILE A 70 -2.36 -15.00 -17.46
N CYS A 71 -2.58 -13.86 -18.11
CA CYS A 71 -3.56 -12.88 -17.63
C CYS A 71 -4.96 -13.49 -17.61
N MET A 72 -5.31 -14.36 -18.57
CA MET A 72 -6.58 -15.08 -18.58
C MET A 72 -6.69 -16.08 -17.42
N ILE A 73 -5.64 -16.86 -17.14
CA ILE A 73 -5.59 -17.77 -15.99
C ILE A 73 -5.78 -16.99 -14.68
N LEU A 74 -5.08 -15.86 -14.53
CA LEU A 74 -5.21 -14.98 -13.36
C LEU A 74 -6.64 -14.41 -13.25
N ALA A 75 -7.26 -14.02 -14.36
CA ALA A 75 -8.65 -13.56 -14.38
C ALA A 75 -9.63 -14.66 -13.95
N VAL A 76 -9.42 -15.91 -14.38
CA VAL A 76 -10.24 -17.06 -13.97
C VAL A 76 -10.07 -17.35 -12.47
N ILE A 77 -8.85 -17.30 -11.94
CA ILE A 77 -8.59 -17.46 -10.50
C ILE A 77 -9.28 -16.34 -9.70
N ALA A 78 -9.17 -15.09 -10.15
CA ALA A 78 -9.83 -13.95 -9.52
C ALA A 78 -11.36 -14.08 -9.56
N ALA A 79 -11.92 -14.55 -10.68
CA ALA A 79 -13.35 -14.81 -10.81
C ALA A 79 -13.83 -15.92 -9.87
N ALA A 80 -13.09 -17.04 -9.77
CA ALA A 80 -13.42 -18.12 -8.86
C ALA A 80 -13.41 -17.65 -7.38
N ALA A 81 -12.39 -16.90 -6.97
CA ALA A 81 -12.31 -16.34 -5.62
C ALA A 81 -13.45 -15.34 -5.35
N THR A 82 -13.78 -14.49 -6.32
CA THR A 82 -14.90 -13.52 -6.23
C THR A 82 -16.24 -14.22 -6.11
N VAL A 83 -16.47 -15.31 -6.84
CA VAL A 83 -17.69 -16.13 -6.69
C VAL A 83 -17.80 -16.66 -5.25
N VAL A 84 -16.71 -17.14 -4.65
CA VAL A 84 -16.72 -17.60 -3.25
C VAL A 84 -17.03 -16.43 -2.29
N VAL A 85 -16.46 -15.26 -2.50
CA VAL A 85 -16.78 -14.04 -1.71
C VAL A 85 -18.26 -13.69 -1.83
N TRP A 86 -18.82 -13.77 -3.04
CA TRP A 86 -20.23 -13.49 -3.27
C TRP A 86 -21.16 -14.53 -2.63
N LEU A 87 -20.81 -15.82 -2.73
CA LEU A 87 -21.52 -16.89 -2.04
C LEU A 87 -21.49 -16.72 -0.53
N ASN A 88 -20.36 -16.28 0.03
CA ASN A 88 -20.24 -15.97 1.46
C ASN A 88 -21.11 -14.76 1.85
N ALA A 89 -21.17 -13.72 1.01
CA ALA A 89 -22.04 -12.57 1.22
C ALA A 89 -23.53 -12.94 1.22
N PHE A 90 -23.98 -13.78 0.27
CA PHE A 90 -25.35 -14.30 0.27
C PHE A 90 -25.65 -15.19 1.48
N ARG A 91 -24.64 -15.89 1.98
CA ARG A 91 -24.71 -16.69 3.23
C ARG A 91 -24.53 -15.85 4.49
N ARG A 92 -24.44 -14.52 4.38
CA ARG A 92 -24.23 -13.56 5.49
C ARG A 92 -22.99 -13.88 6.32
N LYS A 93 -21.95 -14.44 5.69
CA LYS A 93 -20.65 -14.70 6.29
C LYS A 93 -19.66 -13.64 5.87
N GLU A 94 -18.78 -13.25 6.79
CA GLU A 94 -17.66 -12.36 6.48
C GLU A 94 -16.75 -13.00 5.42
N ALA A 95 -16.25 -12.18 4.51
CA ALA A 95 -15.32 -12.64 3.50
C ALA A 95 -13.98 -12.98 4.17
N ASN A 96 -13.41 -14.14 3.83
CA ASN A 96 -12.05 -14.45 4.26
C ASN A 96 -11.09 -13.47 3.58
N GLY A 97 -10.29 -12.74 4.38
CA GLY A 97 -9.31 -11.78 3.86
C GLY A 97 -8.33 -12.40 2.85
N TRP A 98 -8.08 -13.71 2.93
CA TRP A 98 -7.21 -14.40 1.97
C TRP A 98 -7.82 -14.45 0.57
N LEU A 99 -9.15 -14.52 0.44
CA LEU A 99 -9.82 -14.48 -0.87
C LEU A 99 -9.65 -13.10 -1.52
N VAL A 100 -9.77 -12.04 -0.73
CA VAL A 100 -9.53 -10.65 -1.20
C VAL A 100 -8.07 -10.48 -1.59
N ALA A 101 -7.13 -11.02 -0.81
CA ALA A 101 -5.71 -10.99 -1.12
C ALA A 101 -5.37 -11.74 -2.42
N VAL A 102 -5.99 -12.90 -2.68
CA VAL A 102 -5.81 -13.64 -3.93
C VAL A 102 -6.29 -12.83 -5.13
N VAL A 103 -7.48 -12.22 -5.06
CA VAL A 103 -8.01 -11.37 -6.14
C VAL A 103 -7.09 -10.16 -6.39
N GLY A 104 -6.67 -9.48 -5.32
CA GLY A 104 -5.75 -8.35 -5.43
C GLY A 104 -4.39 -8.72 -6.01
N THR A 105 -3.84 -9.87 -5.59
CA THR A 105 -2.56 -10.38 -6.12
C THR A 105 -2.70 -10.75 -7.60
N ALA A 106 -3.79 -11.41 -8.00
CA ALA A 106 -4.05 -11.73 -9.40
C ALA A 106 -4.16 -10.47 -10.27
N PHE A 107 -4.82 -9.43 -9.76
CA PHE A 107 -4.91 -8.13 -10.43
C PHE A 107 -3.53 -7.49 -10.61
N VAL A 108 -2.73 -7.39 -9.55
CA VAL A 108 -1.39 -6.80 -9.62
C VAL A 108 -0.48 -7.57 -10.58
N LEU A 109 -0.49 -8.91 -10.53
CA LEU A 109 0.31 -9.74 -11.42
C LEU A 109 -0.13 -9.60 -12.89
N ALA A 110 -1.44 -9.59 -13.16
CA ALA A 110 -1.94 -9.39 -14.52
C ALA A 110 -1.54 -8.01 -15.06
N PHE A 111 -1.64 -6.97 -14.23
CA PHE A 111 -1.22 -5.62 -14.59
C PHE A 111 0.29 -5.54 -14.90
N LEU A 112 1.14 -6.13 -14.05
CA LEU A 112 2.59 -6.14 -14.25
C LEU A 112 3.03 -6.99 -15.46
N LEU A 113 2.34 -8.10 -15.74
CA LEU A 113 2.62 -8.89 -16.93
C LEU A 113 2.19 -8.15 -18.20
N TRP A 114 1.05 -7.46 -18.14
CA TRP A 114 0.54 -6.67 -19.26
C TRP A 114 1.41 -5.45 -19.58
N ILE A 115 1.89 -4.71 -18.57
CA ILE A 115 2.71 -3.51 -18.80
C ILE A 115 4.05 -3.82 -19.46
N VAL A 116 4.57 -5.03 -19.26
CA VAL A 116 5.82 -5.51 -19.86
C VAL A 116 5.56 -6.32 -21.15
N ALA A 117 4.31 -6.68 -21.44
CA ALA A 117 3.98 -7.48 -22.61
C ALA A 117 4.12 -6.66 -23.90
N HIS A 118 4.96 -7.14 -24.81
CA HIS A 118 5.08 -6.59 -26.16
C HIS A 118 4.97 -7.69 -27.22
N PRO A 119 4.46 -7.37 -28.42
CA PRO A 119 4.52 -8.27 -29.57
C PRO A 119 5.98 -8.66 -29.90
N GLU A 120 6.22 -9.92 -30.27
CA GLU A 120 7.58 -10.43 -30.57
C GLU A 120 8.28 -9.71 -31.74
N GLU A 121 7.51 -9.09 -32.64
CA GLU A 121 8.03 -8.36 -33.80
C GLU A 121 8.64 -7.00 -33.42
N GLU A 122 8.32 -6.51 -32.23
CA GLU A 122 8.78 -5.24 -31.70
C GLU A 122 10.04 -5.55 -30.87
N GLY A 123 11.23 -5.20 -31.38
CA GLY A 123 12.54 -5.49 -30.77
C GLY A 123 12.81 -4.81 -29.41
N SER A 124 11.77 -4.59 -28.62
CA SER A 124 11.77 -3.98 -27.30
C SER A 124 12.14 -5.02 -26.23
N THR A 125 13.22 -4.77 -25.49
CA THR A 125 13.72 -5.64 -24.43
C THR A 125 13.08 -5.30 -23.07
N SER A 126 11.77 -5.09 -23.03
CA SER A 126 11.08 -4.88 -21.75
C SER A 126 11.10 -6.19 -20.96
N ILE A 127 11.69 -6.14 -19.77
CA ILE A 127 11.84 -7.29 -18.87
C ILE A 127 11.20 -6.91 -17.54
N LEU A 128 10.56 -7.87 -16.88
CA LEU A 128 10.07 -7.75 -15.52
C LEU A 128 11.15 -8.31 -14.56
N PRO A 129 12.01 -7.47 -13.95
CA PRO A 129 13.04 -7.93 -13.01
C PRO A 129 12.41 -8.20 -11.64
N VAL A 130 12.00 -9.45 -11.40
CA VAL A 130 11.27 -9.82 -10.18
C VAL A 130 12.11 -9.54 -8.93
N VAL A 131 13.41 -9.85 -8.99
CA VAL A 131 14.32 -9.66 -7.85
C VAL A 131 14.46 -8.19 -7.48
N SER A 132 14.73 -7.32 -8.46
CA SER A 132 14.88 -5.88 -8.22
C SER A 132 13.57 -5.24 -7.77
N LEU A 133 12.43 -5.69 -8.31
CA LEU A 133 11.11 -5.21 -7.90
C LEU A 133 10.82 -5.56 -6.43
N LEU A 134 11.06 -6.81 -6.03
CA LEU A 134 10.88 -7.26 -4.65
C LEU A 134 11.88 -6.61 -3.69
N ALA A 135 13.15 -6.51 -4.08
CA ALA A 135 14.18 -5.85 -3.30
C ALA A 135 13.86 -4.36 -3.10
N GLY A 136 13.47 -3.65 -4.15
CA GLY A 136 13.02 -2.27 -4.08
C GLY A 136 11.78 -2.12 -3.20
N GLY A 137 10.81 -3.03 -3.32
CA GLY A 137 9.64 -3.08 -2.45
C GLY A 137 10.01 -3.22 -0.96
N LEU A 138 10.97 -4.08 -0.64
CA LEU A 138 11.45 -4.28 0.74
C LEU A 138 12.18 -3.03 1.28
N VAL A 139 12.97 -2.38 0.43
CA VAL A 139 13.65 -1.12 0.76
C VAL A 139 12.64 -0.02 1.10
N PHE A 140 11.54 0.13 0.34
CA PHE A 140 10.48 1.10 0.65
C PHE A 140 9.55 0.68 1.78
N ALA A 141 9.31 -0.63 1.98
CA ALA A 141 8.48 -1.12 3.08
C ALA A 141 9.06 -0.73 4.45
N THR A 142 10.39 -0.76 4.59
CA THR A 142 11.07 -0.42 5.85
C THR A 142 10.73 1.00 6.36
N PRO A 143 10.94 2.09 5.60
CA PRO A 143 10.56 3.43 6.03
C PRO A 143 9.05 3.60 6.18
N LEU A 144 8.22 2.92 5.37
CA LEU A 144 6.76 2.95 5.52
C LEU A 144 6.29 2.33 6.84
N VAL A 145 6.91 1.23 7.29
CA VAL A 145 6.61 0.63 8.61
C VAL A 145 6.98 1.60 9.72
N PHE A 146 8.19 2.17 9.70
CA PHE A 146 8.57 3.19 10.69
C PHE A 146 7.67 4.42 10.66
N GLY A 147 7.24 4.83 9.46
CA GLY A 147 6.25 5.86 9.28
C GLY A 147 4.93 5.51 9.98
N SER A 148 4.35 4.36 9.67
CA SER A 148 3.09 3.88 10.27
C SER A 148 3.17 3.80 11.80
N LEU A 149 4.30 3.35 12.36
CA LEU A 149 4.54 3.32 13.80
C LEU A 149 4.50 4.71 14.42
N SER A 150 5.09 5.71 13.76
CA SER A 150 5.00 7.11 14.24
C SER A 150 3.56 7.63 14.23
N GLY A 151 2.76 7.25 13.22
CA GLY A 151 1.34 7.61 13.13
C GLY A 151 0.53 7.07 14.31
N ILE A 152 0.74 5.80 14.68
CA ILE A 152 0.10 5.16 15.85
C ILE A 152 0.49 5.89 17.15
N VAL A 153 1.74 6.33 17.28
CA VAL A 153 2.19 7.09 18.45
C VAL A 153 1.53 8.48 18.48
N CYS A 154 1.40 9.17 17.34
CA CYS A 154 0.73 10.47 17.26
C CYS A 154 -0.77 10.37 17.57
N GLU A 155 -1.44 9.30 17.14
CA GLU A 155 -2.85 9.10 17.42
C GLU A 155 -3.14 9.05 18.93
N ARG A 156 -2.22 8.49 19.72
CA ARG A 156 -2.33 8.47 21.19
C ARG A 156 -2.27 9.85 21.84
N SER A 157 -1.64 10.84 21.20
CA SER A 157 -1.64 12.24 21.66
C SER A 157 -2.77 13.08 21.05
N GLY A 158 -3.67 12.46 20.29
CA GLY A 158 -4.80 13.12 19.63
C GLY A 158 -4.43 13.89 18.37
N ILE A 159 -3.23 13.66 17.81
CA ILE A 159 -2.73 14.34 16.61
C ILE A 159 -2.61 13.35 15.46
N ILE A 160 -3.23 13.64 14.32
CA ILE A 160 -3.12 12.80 13.13
C ILE A 160 -1.93 13.29 12.29
N ASN A 161 -0.87 12.49 12.18
CA ASN A 161 0.34 12.85 11.43
C ASN A 161 0.18 12.63 9.93
N ILE A 162 -0.48 13.57 9.24
CA ILE A 162 -0.67 13.55 7.79
C ILE A 162 0.59 14.00 7.02
N ALA A 163 1.51 14.71 7.68
CA ALA A 163 2.74 15.24 7.07
C ALA A 163 3.89 14.22 6.97
N ILE A 164 3.59 12.92 7.09
CA ILE A 164 4.62 11.90 7.27
C ILE A 164 5.50 11.68 6.04
N GLU A 165 4.89 11.79 4.85
CA GLU A 165 5.61 11.68 3.59
C GLU A 165 6.64 12.79 3.44
N GLY A 166 6.26 14.02 3.80
CA GLY A 166 7.16 15.17 3.87
C GLY A 166 8.24 15.01 4.94
N GLN A 167 7.93 14.44 6.11
CA GLN A 167 8.94 14.18 7.13
C GLN A 167 10.02 13.20 6.64
N LEU A 168 9.62 12.11 5.98
CA LEU A 168 10.54 11.13 5.41
C LEU A 168 11.37 11.76 4.27
N LEU A 169 10.74 12.49 3.36
CA LEU A 169 11.40 13.13 2.23
C LEU A 169 12.39 14.19 2.67
N PHE A 170 12.00 15.08 3.59
CA PHE A 170 12.88 16.13 4.11
C PHE A 170 14.03 15.54 4.94
N GLY A 171 13.76 14.47 5.69
CA GLY A 171 14.78 13.71 6.40
C GLY A 171 15.84 13.13 5.46
N ALA A 172 15.41 12.46 4.39
CA ALA A 172 16.32 11.90 3.39
C ALA A 172 17.15 13.00 2.69
N PHE A 173 16.51 14.10 2.29
CA PHE A 173 17.18 15.25 1.70
C PHE A 173 18.23 15.85 2.62
N MET A 174 17.88 16.11 3.88
CA MET A 174 18.79 16.71 4.85
C MET A 174 19.96 15.80 5.19
N ALA A 175 19.75 14.48 5.27
CA ALA A 175 20.85 13.54 5.46
C ALA A 175 21.84 13.57 4.30
N ALA A 176 21.34 13.56 3.06
CA ALA A 176 22.18 13.66 1.87
C ALA A 176 22.95 14.99 1.85
N MET A 177 22.26 16.12 2.04
CA MET A 177 22.87 17.45 2.04
C MET A 177 23.96 17.61 3.10
N VAL A 178 23.70 17.20 4.34
CA VAL A 178 24.68 17.30 5.44
C VAL A 178 25.85 16.34 5.22
N ALA A 179 25.60 15.11 4.75
CA ALA A 179 26.68 14.18 4.41
C ALA A 179 27.58 14.75 3.30
N SER A 180 27.00 15.38 2.27
CA SER A 180 27.75 16.02 1.19
C SER A 180 28.59 17.20 1.65
N LEU A 181 28.07 18.05 2.54
CA LEU A 181 28.80 19.23 3.04
C LEU A 181 29.92 18.86 4.02
N THR A 182 29.71 17.82 4.84
CA THR A 182 30.65 17.43 5.90
C THR A 182 31.62 16.33 5.48
N GLY A 183 31.32 15.62 4.38
CA GLY A 183 32.05 14.43 3.96
C GLY A 183 31.81 13.20 4.87
N SER A 184 30.91 13.28 5.85
CA SER A 184 30.66 12.21 6.82
C SER A 184 29.21 11.73 6.78
N VAL A 185 29.03 10.47 6.39
CA VAL A 185 27.73 9.79 6.34
C VAL A 185 27.06 9.78 7.72
N TRP A 186 27.85 9.64 8.79
CA TRP A 186 27.33 9.60 10.16
C TRP A 186 26.76 10.94 10.61
N VAL A 187 27.38 12.05 10.20
CA VAL A 187 26.86 13.39 10.51
C VAL A 187 25.60 13.67 9.70
N GLY A 188 25.58 13.23 8.43
CA GLY A 188 24.36 13.24 7.61
C GLY A 188 23.21 12.48 8.25
N LEU A 189 23.47 11.28 8.77
CA LEU A 189 22.47 10.45 9.44
C LEU A 189 21.76 11.18 10.61
N ILE A 190 22.49 12.01 11.35
CA ILE A 190 21.93 12.84 12.44
C ILE A 190 21.05 13.98 11.89
N GLY A 191 21.34 14.47 10.68
CA GLY A 191 20.54 15.51 10.02
C GLY A 191 19.10 15.06 9.70
N ALA A 192 18.89 13.79 9.36
CA ALA A 192 17.56 13.25 9.04
C ALA A 192 16.51 13.41 10.16
N PRO A 193 16.74 12.90 11.40
CA PRO A 193 15.74 13.02 12.47
C PRO A 193 15.47 14.46 12.87
N LEU A 194 16.47 15.36 12.78
CA LEU A 194 16.29 16.78 13.06
C LEU A 194 15.36 17.45 12.03
N ALA A 195 15.53 17.10 10.76
CA ALA A 195 14.68 17.59 9.67
C ALA A 195 13.23 17.09 9.80
N GLY A 196 13.05 15.79 10.08
CA GLY A 196 11.73 15.21 10.34
C GLY A 196 11.06 15.86 11.57
N ALA A 197 11.81 16.07 12.65
CA ALA A 197 11.33 16.76 13.84
C ALA A 197 10.92 18.21 13.55
N LEU A 198 11.66 18.92 12.69
CA LEU A 198 11.29 20.28 12.29
C LEU A 198 9.91 20.32 11.62
N VAL A 199 9.66 19.44 10.66
CA VAL A 199 8.36 19.33 9.98
C VAL A 199 7.26 18.93 10.97
N ALA A 200 7.55 18.01 11.90
CA ALA A 200 6.62 17.60 12.96
C ALA A 200 6.27 18.76 13.90
N VAL A 201 7.25 19.59 14.28
CA VAL A 201 7.02 20.79 15.11
C VAL A 201 6.15 21.79 14.38
N LEU A 202 6.34 21.99 13.07
CA LEU A 202 5.47 22.86 12.28
C LEU A 202 4.03 22.34 12.25
N LEU A 203 3.83 21.03 12.01
CA LEU A 203 2.50 20.42 12.05
C LEU A 203 1.86 20.66 13.42
N ALA A 204 2.56 20.33 14.50
CA ALA A 204 2.07 20.51 15.87
C ALA A 204 1.79 21.98 16.21
N LEU A 205 2.62 22.92 15.74
CA LEU A 205 2.40 24.35 15.93
C LEU A 205 1.07 24.79 15.30
N PHE A 206 0.82 24.43 14.05
CA PHE A 206 -0.42 24.79 13.35
C PHE A 206 -1.65 24.11 13.92
N THR A 207 -1.56 22.83 14.30
CA THR A 207 -2.72 22.09 14.77
C THR A 207 -3.02 22.35 16.25
N ILE A 208 -2.01 22.52 17.11
CA ILE A 208 -2.20 22.73 18.56
C ILE A 208 -2.40 24.21 18.88
N LYS A 209 -1.50 25.09 18.43
CA LYS A 209 -1.56 26.53 18.77
C LYS A 209 -2.60 27.26 17.95
N TYR A 210 -2.60 27.03 16.63
CA TYR A 210 -3.49 27.75 15.70
C TYR A 210 -4.80 27.01 15.42
N ARG A 211 -4.98 25.80 15.97
CA ARG A 211 -6.20 24.98 15.82
C ARG A 211 -6.63 24.78 14.37
N ALA A 212 -5.66 24.69 13.46
CA ALA A 212 -5.91 24.37 12.07
C ALA A 212 -6.19 22.87 11.90
N ASP A 213 -6.94 22.52 10.85
CA ASP A 213 -7.26 21.14 10.52
C ASP A 213 -5.99 20.33 10.16
N HIS A 214 -5.80 19.21 10.85
CA HIS A 214 -4.65 18.30 10.68
C HIS A 214 -4.44 17.87 9.23
N ILE A 215 -5.53 17.60 8.51
CA ILE A 215 -5.50 17.14 7.12
C ILE A 215 -5.00 18.25 6.20
N VAL A 216 -5.56 19.47 6.33
CA VAL A 216 -5.21 20.60 5.47
C VAL A 216 -3.76 21.00 5.70
N VAL A 217 -3.34 21.17 6.95
CA VAL A 217 -1.95 21.50 7.29
C VAL A 217 -1.00 20.42 6.81
N GLY A 218 -1.33 19.14 7.03
CA GLY A 218 -0.47 18.03 6.63
C GLY A 218 -0.23 17.97 5.13
N VAL A 219 -1.29 18.14 4.32
CA VAL A 219 -1.16 18.17 2.86
C VAL A 219 -0.32 19.36 2.40
N VAL A 220 -0.53 20.55 2.99
CA VAL A 220 0.25 21.75 2.66
C VAL A 220 1.73 21.55 3.03
N LEU A 221 2.03 20.97 4.19
CA LEU A 221 3.40 20.70 4.61
C LEU A 221 4.09 19.67 3.70
N ASN A 222 3.39 18.60 3.28
CA ASN A 222 3.93 17.66 2.30
C ASN A 222 4.27 18.36 0.99
N MET A 223 3.35 19.17 0.45
CA MET A 223 3.59 19.92 -0.79
C MET A 223 4.73 20.93 -0.65
N LEU A 224 4.82 21.62 0.49
CA LEU A 224 5.92 22.53 0.77
C LEU A 224 7.26 21.81 0.76
N VAL A 225 7.36 20.67 1.44
CA VAL A 225 8.59 19.86 1.48
C VAL A 225 8.95 19.36 0.09
N VAL A 226 7.99 18.80 -0.66
CA VAL A 226 8.23 18.36 -2.04
C VAL A 226 8.76 19.51 -2.88
N GLY A 227 8.12 20.70 -2.83
CA GLY A 227 8.56 21.87 -3.57
C GLY A 227 9.97 22.33 -3.20
N ILE A 228 10.29 22.44 -1.89
CA ILE A 228 11.61 22.86 -1.42
C ILE A 228 12.69 21.85 -1.81
N THR A 229 12.45 20.56 -1.55
CA THR A 229 13.44 19.51 -1.84
C THR A 229 13.67 19.35 -3.33
N SER A 230 12.63 19.39 -4.16
CA SER A 230 12.78 19.39 -5.62
C SER A 230 13.53 20.62 -6.12
N PHE A 231 13.22 21.83 -5.64
CA PHE A 231 13.92 23.04 -6.05
C PHE A 231 15.42 22.98 -5.72
N LEU A 232 15.75 22.66 -4.46
CA LEU A 232 17.13 22.62 -4.00
C LEU A 232 17.94 21.47 -4.59
N PHE A 233 17.32 20.35 -4.95
CA PHE A 233 18.01 19.21 -5.58
C PHE A 233 18.20 19.38 -7.09
N SER A 234 17.37 20.21 -7.74
CA SER A 234 17.45 20.45 -9.18
C SER A 234 18.52 21.44 -9.61
N THR A 235 19.18 22.11 -8.66
CA THR A 235 20.25 23.11 -8.88
C THR A 235 21.60 22.51 -8.52
#